data_AF-A0A7X0FW77-F1
#
_entry.id   AF-A0A7X0FW77-F1
#
_cell.length_a   1.000
_cell.length_b   1.000
_cell.length_c   1.000
_cell.angle_alpha   90.00
_cell.angle_beta   90.00
_cell.angle_gamma   90.00
#
_symmetry.space_group_name_H-M   'P 1'
#
loop_
_entity.id
_entity.type
_entity.pdbx_description
1 polymer ?
#
loop_
_entity_poly.entity_id
_entity_poly.type
_entity_poly.pdbx_seq_one_letter_code
_entity_poly.pdbx_strand_id
1 'polypeptide(L)' 'MLIDEPVSAETTPTGRPCHITGPRGRYDVRRVLEEWQAPGQARFYRLQVATPDGPAIAEVIAPHKPGPWTLHQVWP' A
#
# COMPACT_ATOMS: atom_id res chain seq x y z
N MET A 1 10.27 6.93 -5.57
CA MET A 1 9.55 7.83 -6.51
C MET A 1 8.24 8.23 -5.87
N LEU A 2 7.94 9.53 -5.79
CA LEU A 2 6.62 10.05 -5.38
C LEU A 2 5.64 9.84 -6.53
N ILE A 3 4.48 9.30 -6.22
CA ILE A 3 3.51 8.80 -7.21
C ILE A 3 2.11 9.38 -6.97
N ASP A 4 1.61 9.32 -5.74
CA ASP A 4 0.25 9.77 -5.38
C ASP A 4 -0.86 9.23 -6.31
N GLU A 5 -0.82 7.93 -6.62
CA GLU A 5 -1.76 7.28 -7.53
C GLU A 5 -2.86 6.53 -6.76
N PRO A 6 -4.13 6.58 -7.21
CA PRO A 6 -5.17 5.72 -6.67
C PRO A 6 -4.89 4.26 -7.02
N VAL A 7 -5.01 3.39 -6.01
CA VAL A 7 -4.80 1.95 -6.13
C VAL A 7 -5.91 1.19 -5.42
N SER A 8 -6.11 -0.06 -5.84
CA SER A 8 -6.93 -1.02 -5.13
C SER A 8 -6.04 -1.88 -4.25
N ALA A 9 -6.45 -2.13 -3.01
CA ALA A 9 -5.77 -3.06 -2.13
C ALA A 9 -6.67 -4.26 -1.83
N GLU A 10 -6.17 -5.46 -2.08
CA GLU A 10 -6.72 -6.66 -1.48
C GLU A 10 -6.22 -6.75 -0.05
N THR A 11 -7.10 -7.06 0.89
CA THR A 11 -6.76 -7.12 2.32
C THR A 11 -7.03 -8.50 2.89
N THR A 12 -6.23 -8.89 3.87
CA THR A 12 -6.47 -10.06 4.71
C THR A 12 -7.74 -9.87 5.53
N PRO A 13 -8.28 -10.94 6.17
CA PRO A 13 -9.40 -10.80 7.11
C PRO A 13 -9.14 -9.82 8.27
N THR A 14 -7.88 -9.54 8.59
CA THR A 14 -7.46 -8.55 9.58
C THR A 14 -7.37 -7.12 9.05
N GLY A 15 -7.71 -6.89 7.77
CA GLY A 15 -7.70 -5.59 7.12
C GLY A 15 -6.32 -5.11 6.67
N ARG A 16 -5.31 -5.98 6.68
CA ARG A 16 -3.95 -5.65 6.23
C ARG A 16 -3.79 -5.91 4.74
N PRO A 17 -3.09 -5.05 3.98
CA PRO A 17 -2.94 -5.25 2.55
C PRO A 17 -2.09 -6.49 2.26
N CYS A 18 -2.57 -7.35 1.35
CA CYS A 18 -1.82 -8.50 0.82
C CYS A 18 -1.43 -8.30 -0.66
N HIS A 19 -2.23 -7.57 -1.44
CA HIS A 19 -1.90 -7.18 -2.80
C HIS A 19 -2.30 -5.73 -3.06
N ILE A 20 -1.53 -5.03 -3.87
CA ILE A 20 -1.82 -3.66 -4.31
C ILE A 20 -1.82 -3.63 -5.83
N THR A 21 -2.89 -3.15 -6.43
CA THR A 21 -3.06 -3.08 -7.89
C THR A 21 -3.32 -1.64 -8.28
N GLY A 22 -2.53 -1.13 -9.22
CA GLY A 22 -2.63 0.23 -9.73
C GLY A 22 -2.20 0.36 -11.18
N PRO A 23 -2.07 1.59 -11.70
CA PRO A 23 -1.63 1.87 -13.06
C PRO A 23 -0.27 1.25 -13.43
N ARG A 24 0.58 1.02 -12.42
CA ARG A 24 1.92 0.44 -12.56
C ARG A 24 1.95 -1.09 -12.49
N GLY A 25 0.78 -1.71 -12.37
CA GLY A 25 0.62 -3.15 -12.24
C GLY A 25 0.28 -3.58 -10.83
N ARG A 26 0.59 -4.84 -10.53
CA ARG A 26 0.32 -5.49 -9.25
C ARG A 26 1.59 -5.66 -8.45
N TYR A 27 1.53 -5.31 -7.18
CA TYR A 27 2.56 -5.49 -6.18
C TYR A 27 2.10 -6.50 -5.15
N ASP A 28 2.86 -7.57 -4.95
CA ASP A 28 2.57 -8.55 -3.92
C ASP A 28 3.21 -8.14 -2.60
N VAL A 29 2.40 -7.95 -1.56
CA VAL A 29 2.88 -7.56 -0.23
C VAL A 29 3.53 -8.76 0.44
N ARG A 30 4.84 -8.68 0.67
CA ARG A 30 5.61 -9.71 1.36
C ARG A 30 5.59 -9.50 2.86
N ARG A 31 5.63 -8.24 3.29
CA ARG A 31 5.65 -7.88 4.71
C ARG A 31 5.09 -6.49 4.93
N VAL A 32 4.31 -6.32 6.00
CA VAL A 32 4.01 -5.00 6.56
C VAL A 32 5.16 -4.61 7.48
N LEU A 33 5.88 -3.55 7.13
CA LEU A 33 7.01 -3.05 7.91
C LEU A 33 6.52 -2.10 9.00
N GLU A 34 5.63 -1.18 8.65
CA GLU A 34 5.04 -0.23 9.58
C GLU A 34 3.55 -0.03 9.27
N GLU A 35 2.78 0.18 10.33
CA GLU A 35 1.35 0.53 10.28
C GLU A 35 1.14 1.69 11.25
N TRP A 36 0.56 2.79 10.78
CA TRP A 36 0.31 3.97 11.60
C TRP A 36 -1.06 4.57 11.33
N GLN A 37 -1.75 4.98 12.38
CA GLN A 37 -3.04 5.67 12.28
C GLN A 37 -3.22 6.61 13.47
N ALA A 38 -3.22 7.91 13.21
CA ALA A 38 -3.68 8.88 14.22
C ALA A 38 -5.21 8.77 14.41
N PRO A 39 -5.76 9.03 15.60
CA PRO A 39 -7.20 9.03 15.83
C PRO A 39 -7.94 9.93 14.83
N GLY A 40 -8.93 9.38 14.13
CA GLY A 40 -9.72 10.11 13.12
C GLY A 40 -9.03 10.32 11.77
N GLN A 41 -7.81 9.80 11.56
CA GLN A 41 -7.10 9.90 10.29
C GLN A 41 -7.10 8.59 9.48
N ALA A 42 -6.71 8.74 8.21
CA ALA A 42 -6.42 7.63 7.31
C ALA A 42 -5.29 6.75 7.88
N ARG A 43 -5.30 5.47 7.55
CA ARG A 43 -4.26 4.54 7.99
C ARG A 43 -3.15 4.49 6.96
N PHE A 44 -1.92 4.64 7.43
CA PHE A 44 -0.72 4.57 6.63
C PHE A 44 -0.05 3.20 6.80
N TYR A 45 0.47 2.66 5.71
CA TYR A 45 1.24 1.43 5.69
C TYR A 45 2.55 1.61 4.93
N ARG A 46 3.64 1.16 5.52
CA ARG A 46 4.91 0.91 4.82
C ARG A 46 5.06 -0.59 4.60
N LEU A 47 5.21 -0.97 3.35
CA LEU A 47 5.12 -2.35 2.89
C LEU A 47 6.39 -2.74 2.16
N GLN A 48 6.88 -3.94 2.41
CA GLN A 48 7.80 -4.62 1.51
C GLN A 48 6.98 -5.35 0.45
N VAL A 49 7.21 -5.02 -0.82
CA VAL A 49 6.53 -5.60 -1.97
C VAL A 49 7.50 -6.31 -2.89
N ALA A 50 7.00 -7.29 -3.65
CA ALA A 50 7.74 -7.84 -4.77
C ALA A 50 7.40 -7.10 -6.07
N THR A 51 8.43 -6.76 -6.83
CA THR A 51 8.35 -6.21 -8.19
C THR A 51 9.14 -7.10 -9.15
N PRO A 52 8.94 -6.98 -10.47
CA PRO A 52 9.74 -7.71 -11.45
C PRO A 52 11.26 -7.47 -11.33
N ASP A 53 11.65 -6.27 -10.88
CA ASP A 53 13.05 -5.86 -10.74
C ASP A 53 13.67 -6.28 -9.39
N GLY A 54 12.86 -6.81 -8.46
CA GLY A 54 13.28 -7.21 -7.12
C GLY A 54 12.34 -6.72 -6.01
N PRO A 55 12.71 -6.96 -4.74
CA PRO A 55 11.98 -6.39 -3.62
C PRO A 55 12.04 -4.86 -3.66
N ALA A 56 10.96 -4.22 -3.26
CA ALA A 56 10.86 -2.77 -3.13
C ALA A 56 10.05 -2.43 -1.87
N ILE A 57 10.14 -1.18 -1.43
CA ILE A 57 9.27 -0.61 -0.42
C ILE A 57 8.18 0.22 -1.09
N ALA A 58 6.94 0.03 -0.65
CA ALA A 58 5.79 0.82 -1.04
C ALA A 58 5.15 1.47 0.18
N GLU A 59 4.77 2.73 0.04
CA GLU A 59 3.99 3.46 1.04
C GLU A 59 2.58 3.69 0.52
N VAL A 60 1.59 3.24 1.29
CA VAL A 60 0.19 3.36 0.92
C VAL A 60 -0.67 3.92 2.04
N ILE A 61 -1.71 4.65 1.63
CA ILE A 61 -2.70 5.26 2.51
C ILE A 61 -4.04 4.56 2.26
N ALA A 62 -4.56 3.90 3.29
CA ALA A 62 -5.89 3.33 3.27
C ALA A 62 -6.93 4.42 3.57
N PRO A 63 -8.05 4.45 2.85
CA PRO A 63 -9.04 5.49 3.02
C PRO A 63 -9.79 5.32 4.34
N HIS A 64 -10.13 6.44 4.99
CA HIS A 64 -10.89 6.45 6.25
C HIS A 64 -12.36 6.01 6.07
N LYS A 65 -12.89 6.14 4.85
CA LYS A 65 -14.22 5.68 4.41
C LYS A 65 -14.04 4.75 3.20
N PRO A 66 -15.03 3.92 2.82
CA PRO A 66 -14.95 3.13 1.60
C PRO A 66 -14.55 4.01 0.40
N GLY A 67 -13.47 3.63 -0.29
CA GLY A 67 -12.83 4.43 -1.33
C GLY A 67 -11.55 3.78 -1.84
N PRO A 68 -10.85 4.43 -2.78
CA PRO A 68 -9.56 3.96 -3.27
C PRO A 68 -8.47 4.14 -2.20
N TRP A 69 -7.50 3.23 -2.20
CA TRP A 69 -6.24 3.44 -1.49
C TRP A 69 -5.37 4.38 -2.34
N THR A 70 -4.35 4.97 -1.73
CA THR A 70 -3.38 5.80 -2.45
C THR A 70 -2.00 5.20 -2.31
N LEU A 71 -1.34 4.91 -3.43
CA LEU A 71 0.09 4.61 -3.47
C LEU A 71 0.84 5.93 -3.48
N HIS A 72 1.43 6.26 -2.33
CA HIS A 72 2.16 7.51 -2.15
C HIS A 72 3.53 7.43 -2.83
N GLN A 73 4.27 6.34 -2.55
CA GLN A 73 5.65 6.17 -2.99
C GLN A 73 6.01 4.70 -3.22
N VAL A 74 6.94 4.46 -4.14
CA VAL A 74 7.64 3.18 -4.28
C VAL A 74 9.12 3.40 -4.54
N TRP A 75 9.98 2.60 -3.92
CA TRP A 75 11.43 2.62 -4.15
C TRP A 75 12.07 1.25 -3.89
N PRO A 76 13.19 0.90 -4.55
CA PRO A 76 13.93 -0.34 -4.29
C PRO A 76 14.45 -0.44 -2.85
#